data_AF-A0ABD5F1Z9-F1
#
_entry.id   AF-A0ABD5F1Z9-F1
#
_cell.length_a   1.000
_cell.length_b   1.000
_cell.length_c   1.000
_cell.angle_alpha   90.00
_cell.angle_beta   90.00
_cell.angle_gamma   90.00
#
_symmetry.space_group_name_H-M   'P 1'
#
loop_
_entity.id
_entity.type
_entity.pdbx_description
1 polymer ?
#
loop_
_entity_poly.entity_id
_entity_poly.type
_entity_poly.pdbx_seq_one_letter_code
_entity_poly.pdbx_strand_id
1 'polypeptide(L)'
;LAGAGIHDLPPGWGTPSQATSTAVTRTGLRTARPERMTLFAAPRLADAGRVEARVVRKALRAASEGEPLPLDGLAELASTELWLRRLVTRRGTCWTGTAAPRQRAVAGGVVPSRRTLQP
;
A
#
# COMPACT_ATOMS: atom_id res chain seq x y z
N LEU A 1 22.06 2.68 26.28
CA LEU A 1 21.33 3.38 27.35
C LEU A 1 22.22 3.68 28.55
N ALA A 2 23.01 2.71 29.06
CA ALA A 2 24.02 2.98 30.09
C ALA A 2 25.07 4.05 29.69
N GLY A 3 25.51 4.08 28.42
CA GLY A 3 26.37 5.14 27.88
C GLY A 3 25.71 6.52 27.72
N ALA A 4 24.41 6.64 28.00
CA ALA A 4 23.67 7.92 28.06
C ALA A 4 23.38 8.34 29.51
N GLY A 5 23.99 7.69 30.51
CA GLY A 5 23.77 7.99 31.94
C GLY A 5 22.43 7.48 32.50
N ILE A 6 21.70 6.64 31.76
CA ILE A 6 20.45 6.04 32.24
C ILE A 6 20.80 4.76 32.99
N HIS A 7 20.74 4.85 34.33
CA HIS A 7 21.12 3.76 35.23
C HIS A 7 19.97 2.83 35.60
N ASP A 8 18.73 3.33 35.54
CA ASP A 8 17.55 2.50 35.74
C ASP A 8 16.38 3.02 34.91
N LEU A 9 15.46 2.12 34.56
CA LEU A 9 14.28 2.44 33.78
C LEU A 9 13.02 2.19 34.63
N PRO A 10 11.99 3.05 34.53
CA PRO A 10 10.72 2.79 35.18
C PRO A 10 10.16 1.41 34.80
N PRO A 11 9.49 0.70 35.74
CA PRO A 11 8.77 -0.53 35.41
C PRO A 11 7.84 -0.30 34.23
N GLY A 12 7.92 -1.19 33.23
CA GLY A 12 7.12 -1.09 32.01
C GLY A 12 7.71 -0.21 30.90
N TRP A 13 8.88 0.41 31.09
CA TRP A 13 9.55 1.15 30.02
C TRP A 13 9.83 0.25 28.82
N GLY A 14 9.41 0.68 27.63
CA GLY A 14 9.53 -0.10 26.40
C GLY A 14 8.56 -1.29 26.29
N THR A 15 7.66 -1.49 27.27
CA THR A 15 6.63 -2.54 27.16
C THR A 15 5.56 -2.08 26.17
N PRO A 16 5.35 -2.81 25.05
CA PRO A 16 4.41 -2.39 24.04
C PRO A 16 2.97 -2.54 24.55
N SER A 17 2.23 -1.42 24.62
CA SER A 17 0.78 -1.46 24.87
C SER A 17 0.03 -1.73 23.57
N GLN A 18 -0.25 -3.02 23.30
CA GLN A 18 -0.95 -3.46 22.09
C GLN A 18 -2.37 -2.86 21.98
N ALA A 19 -3.08 -2.74 23.10
CA ALA A 19 -4.41 -2.12 23.15
C ALA A 19 -4.37 -0.63 22.78
N THR A 20 -3.38 0.11 23.28
CA THR A 20 -3.17 1.52 22.91
C THR A 20 -2.76 1.63 21.44
N SER A 21 -1.88 0.75 20.96
CA SER A 21 -1.42 0.72 19.57
C SER A 21 -2.58 0.52 18.58
N THR A 22 -3.44 -0.48 18.83
CA THR A 22 -4.60 -0.76 17.96
C THR A 22 -5.62 0.39 17.95
N ALA A 23 -5.89 1.02 19.11
CA ALA A 23 -6.78 2.17 19.20
C ALA A 23 -6.25 3.40 18.45
N VAL A 24 -4.94 3.67 18.56
CA VAL A 24 -4.26 4.74 17.81
C VAL A 24 -4.32 4.47 16.31
N THR A 25 -4.00 3.24 15.87
CA THR A 25 -4.08 2.85 14.45
C THR A 25 -5.49 3.04 13.88
N ARG A 26 -6.52 2.60 14.60
CA ARG A 26 -7.92 2.80 14.17
C ARG A 26 -8.32 4.27 14.09
N THR A 27 -7.81 5.09 15.00
CA THR A 27 -8.08 6.53 14.98
C THR A 27 -7.38 7.19 13.79
N GLY A 28 -6.10 6.88 13.56
CA GLY A 28 -5.38 7.34 12.38
C GLY A 28 -6.02 6.91 11.06
N LEU A 29 -6.51 5.66 10.98
CA LEU A 29 -7.21 5.16 9.80
C LEU A 29 -8.51 5.91 9.51
N ARG A 30 -9.29 6.24 10.55
CA ARG A 30 -10.52 7.05 10.41
C ARG A 30 -10.20 8.45 9.91
N THR A 31 -9.20 9.11 10.51
CA THR A 31 -8.78 10.45 10.12
C THR A 31 -8.25 10.49 8.68
N ALA A 32 -7.42 9.51 8.29
CA ALA A 32 -6.81 9.45 6.97
C ALA A 32 -7.69 8.77 5.89
N ARG A 33 -8.96 8.46 6.19
CA ARG A 33 -9.86 7.74 5.26
C ARG A 33 -9.92 8.38 3.87
N PRO A 34 -10.15 9.71 3.70
CA PRO A 34 -10.27 10.30 2.37
C PRO A 34 -8.97 10.22 1.56
N GLU A 35 -7.80 10.40 2.19
CA GLU A 35 -6.50 10.27 1.53
C GLU A 35 -6.26 8.81 1.12
N ARG A 36 -6.62 7.84 1.97
CA ARG A 36 -6.51 6.40 1.64
C ARG A 36 -7.46 6.01 0.50
N MET A 37 -8.68 6.54 0.47
CA MET A 37 -9.61 6.31 -0.65
C MET A 37 -9.06 6.88 -1.96
N THR A 38 -8.46 8.07 -1.91
CA THR A 38 -7.79 8.71 -3.05
C THR A 38 -6.59 7.89 -3.53
N LEU A 39 -5.81 7.34 -2.60
CA LEU A 39 -4.67 6.46 -2.91
C LEU A 39 -5.09 5.20 -3.68
N PHE A 40 -6.28 4.65 -3.40
CA PHE A 40 -6.80 3.44 -4.04
C PHE A 40 -7.92 3.70 -5.09
N ALA A 41 -8.06 4.94 -5.56
CA ALA A 41 -9.01 5.29 -6.63
C ALA A 41 -8.60 4.64 -7.96
N ALA A 42 -7.31 4.74 -8.31
CA ALA A 42 -6.66 4.04 -9.41
C ALA A 42 -5.37 3.37 -8.89
N PRO A 43 -5.48 2.17 -8.28
CA PRO A 43 -4.36 1.52 -7.65
C PRO A 43 -3.48 0.78 -8.64
N ARG A 44 -2.17 1.06 -8.63
CA ARG A 44 -1.18 0.43 -9.50
C ARG A 44 -1.07 -1.07 -9.24
N LEU A 45 -1.31 -1.49 -7.99
CA LEU A 45 -1.39 -2.91 -7.65
C LEU A 45 -2.52 -3.64 -8.38
N ALA A 46 -3.63 -2.97 -8.67
CA ALA A 46 -4.72 -3.56 -9.46
C ALA A 46 -4.40 -3.58 -10.95
N ASP A 47 -3.74 -2.54 -11.46
CA ASP A 47 -3.24 -2.53 -12.85
C ASP A 47 -2.25 -3.69 -13.10
N ALA A 48 -1.50 -4.09 -12.07
CA ALA A 48 -0.59 -5.23 -12.09
C ALA A 48 -1.26 -6.59 -11.82
N GLY A 49 -2.58 -6.63 -11.62
CA GLY A 49 -3.34 -7.86 -11.32
C GLY A 49 -3.03 -8.48 -9.96
N ARG A 50 -2.42 -7.73 -9.02
CA ARG A 50 -2.03 -8.22 -7.69
C ARG A 50 -3.14 -8.10 -6.66
N VAL A 51 -4.06 -7.16 -6.86
CA VAL A 51 -5.21 -6.93 -5.95
C VAL A 51 -6.45 -6.52 -6.73
N GLU A 52 -7.62 -6.75 -6.13
CA GLU A 52 -8.87 -6.18 -6.62
C GLU A 52 -9.15 -4.82 -5.97
N ALA A 53 -9.18 -3.76 -6.79
CA ALA A 53 -9.35 -2.39 -6.29
C ALA A 53 -10.63 -2.20 -5.44
N ARG A 54 -11.73 -2.86 -5.84
CA ARG A 54 -13.00 -2.80 -5.09
C ARG A 54 -12.90 -3.46 -3.72
N VAL A 55 -12.23 -4.60 -3.62
CA VAL A 55 -12.04 -5.35 -2.37
C VAL A 55 -11.22 -4.53 -1.39
N VAL A 56 -10.11 -3.95 -1.85
CA VAL A 56 -9.25 -3.11 -1.00
C VAL A 56 -10.00 -1.88 -0.50
N ARG A 57 -10.76 -1.18 -1.35
CA ARG A 57 -11.58 -0.04 -0.92
C ARG A 57 -12.66 -0.43 0.09
N LYS A 58 -13.31 -1.58 -0.09
CA LYS A 58 -14.28 -2.11 0.88
C LYS A 58 -13.61 -2.42 2.21
N ALA A 59 -12.46 -3.07 2.20
CA ALA A 59 -11.70 -3.41 3.40
C ALA A 59 -11.24 -2.16 4.17
N LEU A 60 -10.74 -1.14 3.47
CA LEU A 60 -10.36 0.13 4.08
C LEU A 60 -11.56 0.88 4.71
N ARG A 61 -12.73 0.84 4.06
CA ARG A 61 -13.96 1.39 4.62
C ARG A 61 -14.37 0.65 5.90
N ALA A 62 -14.48 -0.68 5.82
CA ALA A 62 -14.83 -1.54 6.94
C ALA A 62 -13.85 -1.33 8.12
N ALA A 63 -12.54 -1.31 7.85
CA ALA A 63 -11.53 -1.08 8.88
C ALA A 63 -11.65 0.33 9.50
N SER A 64 -12.03 1.36 8.72
CA SER A 64 -12.31 2.69 9.27
C SER A 64 -13.60 2.74 10.11
N GLU A 65 -14.53 1.81 9.88
CA GLU A 65 -15.77 1.66 10.66
C GLU A 65 -15.56 0.80 11.92
N GLY A 66 -14.35 0.25 12.11
CA GLY A 66 -13.96 -0.48 13.32
C GLY A 66 -14.06 -2.00 13.21
N GLU A 67 -14.38 -2.52 12.03
CA GLU A 67 -14.47 -3.96 11.78
C GLU A 67 -13.14 -4.68 12.12
N PRO A 68 -13.19 -5.93 12.61
CA PRO A 68 -12.01 -6.70 13.01
C PRO A 68 -11.30 -7.30 11.78
N LEU A 69 -10.61 -6.45 11.01
CA LEU A 69 -9.76 -6.86 9.88
C LEU A 69 -8.27 -6.84 10.26
N PRO A 70 -7.43 -7.64 9.58
CA PRO A 70 -5.97 -7.59 9.75
C PRO A 70 -5.41 -6.25 9.24
N LEU A 71 -5.15 -5.32 10.17
CA LEU A 71 -4.70 -3.96 9.86
C LEU A 71 -3.27 -3.93 9.28
N ASP A 72 -2.42 -4.88 9.67
CA ASP A 72 -1.04 -4.97 9.17
C ASP A 72 -1.02 -5.22 7.66
N GLY A 73 -1.89 -6.10 7.16
CA GLY A 73 -2.03 -6.35 5.72
C GLY A 73 -2.47 -5.10 4.94
N LEU A 74 -3.35 -4.28 5.52
CA LEU A 74 -3.74 -3.00 4.91
C LEU A 74 -2.60 -1.99 4.92
N ALA A 75 -1.77 -2.00 5.96
CA ALA A 75 -0.57 -1.16 6.04
C ALA A 75 0.45 -1.54 4.97
N GLU A 76 0.67 -2.84 4.74
CA GLU A 76 1.56 -3.34 3.67
C GLU A 76 1.07 -2.95 2.27
N LEU A 77 -0.24 -3.11 2.00
CA LEU A 77 -0.83 -2.67 0.73
C LEU A 77 -0.66 -1.17 0.51
N ALA A 78 -0.91 -0.37 1.54
CA ALA A 78 -0.82 1.08 1.43
C ALA A 78 0.63 1.56 1.26
N SER A 79 1.58 0.93 1.96
CA SER A 79 3.02 1.20 1.83
C SER A 79 3.53 0.84 0.44
N THR A 80 3.15 -0.33 -0.07
CA THR A 80 3.53 -0.80 -1.41
C THR A 80 2.96 0.10 -2.51
N GLU A 81 1.68 0.47 -2.42
CA GLU A 81 1.06 1.39 -3.39
C GLU A 81 1.72 2.77 -3.37
N LEU A 82 2.05 3.30 -2.19
CA LEU A 82 2.77 4.57 -2.06
C LEU A 82 4.19 4.47 -2.65
N TRP A 83 4.90 3.37 -2.40
CA TRP A 83 6.20 3.12 -2.99
C TRP A 83 6.13 3.05 -4.52
N LEU A 84 5.18 2.30 -5.09
CA LEU A 84 4.97 2.22 -6.53
C LEU A 84 4.66 3.58 -7.15
N ARG A 85 3.83 4.39 -6.49
CA ARG A 85 3.53 5.75 -6.94
C ARG A 85 4.79 6.63 -6.94
N ARG A 86 5.59 6.59 -5.89
CA ARG A 86 6.87 7.33 -5.80
C ARG A 86 7.90 6.84 -6.82
N LEU A 87 7.94 5.54 -7.06
CA LEU A 87 8.83 4.94 -8.05
C LEU A 87 8.51 5.45 -9.45
N VAL A 88 7.23 5.51 -9.82
CA VAL A 88 6.81 5.99 -11.14
C VAL A 88 6.97 7.50 -11.29
N THR A 89 6.80 8.28 -10.23
CA THR A 89 7.03 9.73 -10.29
C THR A 89 8.52 10.09 -10.36
N ARG A 90 9.40 9.26 -9.76
CA ARG A 90 10.86 9.39 -9.91
C ARG A 90 11.34 8.71 -11.20
N ARG A 91 11.02 9.33 -12.35
CA ARG A 91 11.55 8.94 -13.66
C ARG A 91 13.07 9.13 -13.70
N GLY A 92 13.81 8.01 -13.70
CA GLY A 92 15.27 7.98 -13.77
C GLY A 92 15.91 7.46 -12.48
N THR A 93 15.54 6.25 -12.04
CA THR A 93 16.28 5.59 -10.95
C THR A 93 17.53 4.95 -11.53
N CYS A 94 18.64 4.98 -10.78
CA CYS A 94 19.93 4.39 -11.14
C CYS A 94 19.88 2.92 -11.60
N TRP A 95 18.76 2.24 -11.40
CA TRP A 95 18.51 0.86 -11.79
C TRP A 95 17.91 0.66 -13.18
N THR A 96 17.43 1.72 -13.85
CA THR A 96 17.00 1.61 -15.26
C THR A 96 17.92 2.36 -16.24
N GLY A 97 18.89 3.12 -15.75
CA GLY A 97 19.75 3.95 -16.59
C GLY A 97 18.94 5.06 -17.27
N THR A 98 19.53 6.23 -17.45
CA THR A 98 18.88 7.35 -18.16
C THR A 98 18.64 7.06 -19.65
N ALA A 99 19.21 5.97 -20.17
CA ALA A 99 19.11 5.50 -21.55
C ALA A 99 18.02 4.43 -21.77
N ALA A 100 17.32 3.94 -20.73
CA ALA A 100 16.25 2.97 -20.95
C ALA A 100 15.17 3.57 -21.86
N PRO A 101 14.83 2.90 -22.98
CA PRO A 101 13.80 3.37 -23.89
C PRO A 101 12.47 3.55 -23.14
N ARG A 102 11.71 4.60 -23.50
CA ARG A 102 10.33 4.82 -23.02
C ARG A 102 9.40 3.70 -23.53
N GLN A 103 9.49 2.51 -22.96
CA GLN A 103 8.47 1.50 -23.19
C GLN A 103 7.27 1.84 -22.32
N ARG A 104 6.27 2.49 -22.93
CA ARG A 104 4.91 2.41 -22.38
C ARG A 104 4.54 0.94 -22.36
N ALA A 105 4.19 0.42 -21.19
CA ALA A 105 3.48 -0.85 -21.10
C ALA A 105 2.20 -0.69 -21.91
N VAL A 106 2.22 -1.23 -23.13
CA VAL A 106 1.22 -1.15 -24.21
C VAL A 106 1.22 0.15 -25.04
N ALA A 107 1.81 0.06 -26.24
CA ALA A 107 1.47 0.91 -27.39
C ALA A 107 0.96 0.09 -28.60
N GLY A 108 0.84 -1.24 -28.47
CA GLY A 108 0.18 -2.11 -29.44
C GLY A 108 -0.97 -2.80 -28.73
N GLY A 109 -2.21 -2.45 -29.08
CA GLY A 109 -3.41 -3.00 -28.46
C GLY A 109 -3.40 -4.53 -28.42
N VAL A 110 -4.12 -5.09 -27.45
CA VAL A 110 -4.42 -6.53 -27.41
C VAL A 110 -5.06 -6.91 -28.75
N VAL A 111 -4.33 -7.61 -29.61
CA VAL A 111 -4.88 -8.17 -30.85
C VAL A 111 -5.83 -9.28 -30.41
N PRO A 112 -7.13 -9.21 -30.71
CA PRO A 112 -8.04 -10.30 -30.37
C PRO A 112 -7.60 -11.56 -31.12
N SER A 113 -7.32 -12.64 -30.40
CA SER A 113 -7.10 -13.94 -31.02
C SER A 113 -8.36 -14.32 -31.80
N ARG A 114 -8.29 -14.29 -33.14
CA ARG A 114 -9.39 -14.69 -34.02
C ARG A 114 -9.70 -16.15 -33.74
N ARG A 115 -10.83 -16.40 -33.06
CA ARG A 115 -11.40 -17.72 -32.84
C ARG A 115 -11.83 -18.28 -34.20
N THR A 116 -11.05 -19.19 -34.76
CA THR A 116 -11.48 -19.97 -35.93
C THR A 116 -12.51 -20.98 -35.43
N LEU A 117 -13.79 -20.65 -35.61
CA LEU A 117 -14.84 -21.65 -35.68
C LEU A 117 -14.67 -22.37 -37.01
N GLN A 118 -14.23 -23.62 -36.97
CA GLN A 118 -14.26 -24.52 -38.11
C GLN A 118 -15.56 -25.35 -38.04
N PRO A 119 -16.28 -25.53 -39.16
CA PRO A 119 -17.46 -26.39 -39.22
C PRO A 119 -17.11 -27.89 -39.10
#